data_AF-A0A534VXC1-F1
#
_entry.id   AF-A0A534VXC1-F1
#
_cell.length_a   1.000
_cell.length_b   1.000
_cell.length_c   1.000
_cell.angle_alpha   90.00
_cell.angle_beta   90.00
_cell.angle_gamma   90.00
#
_symmetry.space_group_name_H-M   'P 1'
#
loop_
_entity.id
_entity.type
_entity.pdbx_description
1 polymer ?
#
loop_
_entity_poly.entity_id
_entity_poly.type
_entity_poly.pdbx_seq_one_letter_code
_entity_poly.pdbx_strand_id
1 'polypeptide(L)'
;MRVVPLALRRDPLEVLASLAAEPGAFLLEVPDAAEPVTLLGCAPRAQLRIHADGRVERDGRREGGDPLAALERFVAEGPPLPFPYGSAVGYLAYEFGRFTEPGRGGEA
;
A
#
# COMPACT_ATOMS: atom_id res chain seq x y z
N MET A 1 0.80 13.20 14.50
CA MET A 1 1.76 12.08 14.57
C MET A 1 2.83 12.44 15.58
N ARG A 2 3.16 11.57 16.53
CA ARG A 2 4.31 11.79 17.43
C ARG A 2 5.51 11.06 16.85
N VAL A 3 6.54 11.80 16.47
CA VAL A 3 7.82 11.22 16.05
C VAL A 3 8.66 10.98 17.30
N VAL A 4 9.19 9.78 17.45
CA VAL A 4 10.09 9.41 18.54
C VAL A 4 11.41 8.95 17.91
N PRO A 5 12.51 9.69 18.11
CA PRO A 5 13.80 9.24 17.61
C PRO A 5 14.21 7.97 18.36
N LEU A 6 14.60 6.95 17.61
CA LEU A 6 15.15 5.72 18.16
C LEU A 6 16.67 5.76 18.03
N ALA A 7 17.39 5.40 19.09
CA ALA A 7 18.83 5.14 19.03
C ALA A 7 19.12 3.75 18.41
N LEU A 8 18.37 3.38 17.37
CA LEU A 8 18.47 2.08 16.71
C LEU A 8 19.61 2.11 15.69
N ARG A 9 20.58 1.22 15.86
CA ARG A 9 21.68 0.99 14.90
C ARG A 9 21.59 -0.42 14.36
N ARG A 10 20.56 -0.70 13.57
CA ARG A 10 20.34 -1.98 12.89
C ARG A 10 20.14 -1.74 11.41
N ASP A 11 20.57 -2.72 10.61
CA ASP A 11 20.29 -2.74 9.19
C ASP A 11 18.75 -2.85 8.97
N PRO A 12 18.15 -2.04 8.07
CA PRO A 12 16.70 -2.10 7.81
C PRO A 12 16.18 -3.50 7.44
N LEU A 13 16.96 -4.31 6.72
CA LEU A 13 16.58 -5.68 6.37
C LEU A 13 16.55 -6.59 7.60
N GLU A 14 17.48 -6.41 8.55
CA GLU A 14 17.43 -7.13 9.82
C GLU A 14 16.21 -6.76 10.68
N VAL A 15 15.77 -5.50 10.60
CA VAL A 15 14.54 -5.05 11.25
C VAL A 15 13.33 -5.67 10.56
N LEU A 16 13.29 -5.68 9.22
CA LEU A 16 12.22 -6.33 8.46
C LEU A 16 12.14 -7.82 8.79
N ALA A 17 13.29 -8.51 8.89
CA ALA A 17 13.33 -9.92 9.27
C ALA A 17 12.69 -10.17 10.65
N SER A 18 12.85 -9.25 11.60
CA SER A 18 12.19 -9.35 12.91
C SER A 18 10.67 -9.13 12.86
N LEU A 19 10.16 -8.54 11.79
CA LEU A 19 8.73 -8.31 11.54
C LEU A 19 8.13 -9.32 10.56
N ALA A 20 8.86 -10.36 10.14
CA ALA A 20 8.43 -11.25 9.07
C ALA A 20 7.09 -11.97 9.35
N ALA A 21 6.72 -12.15 10.63
CA ALA A 21 5.45 -12.73 11.04
C ALA A 21 4.30 -11.70 11.14
N GLU A 22 4.61 -10.40 11.09
CA GLU A 22 3.61 -9.35 11.24
C GLU A 22 2.83 -9.13 9.93
N PRO A 23 1.49 -9.05 9.99
CA PRO A 23 0.68 -8.82 8.81
C PRO A 23 1.07 -7.53 8.08
N GLY A 24 1.26 -7.63 6.77
CA GLY A 24 1.58 -6.47 5.94
C GLY A 24 2.95 -5.85 6.22
N ALA A 25 3.89 -6.61 6.79
CA ALA A 25 5.27 -6.17 6.90
C ALA A 25 5.84 -5.79 5.53
N PHE A 26 6.44 -4.60 5.44
CA PHE A 26 7.03 -4.09 4.21
C PHE A 26 8.30 -3.30 4.49
N LEU A 27 9.12 -3.16 3.45
CA LEU A 27 10.23 -2.24 3.36
C LEU A 27 10.18 -1.54 2.01
N LEU A 28 10.30 -0.22 2.01
CA LEU A 28 10.31 0.61 0.81
C LEU A 28 11.49 1.57 0.87
N GLU A 29 12.39 1.43 -0.09
CA GLU A 29 13.46 2.41 -0.31
C GLU A 29 12.89 3.55 -1.14
N VAL A 30 12.95 4.76 -0.60
CA VAL A 30 12.53 5.97 -1.29
C VAL A 30 13.79 6.63 -1.86
N PRO A 31 14.00 6.56 -3.18
CA PRO A 31 15.18 7.15 -3.80
C PRO A 31 14.97 8.67 -3.90
N ASP A 32 15.28 9.37 -2.81
CA ASP A 32 15.42 10.82 -2.79
C ASP A 32 16.91 11.18 -2.86
N ALA A 33 17.26 12.11 -3.74
CA ALA A 33 18.66 12.46 -4.00
C ALA A 33 19.28 13.29 -2.87
N ALA A 34 18.47 14.02 -2.10
CA ALA A 34 18.91 14.85 -0.98
C ALA A 34 18.87 14.06 0.34
N GLU A 35 17.82 13.27 0.54
CA GLU A 35 17.55 12.55 1.79
C GLU A 35 17.00 11.14 1.50
N PRO A 36 17.85 10.18 1.08
CA PRO A 36 17.39 8.82 0.87
C PRO A 36 16.88 8.23 2.18
N VAL A 37 15.66 7.69 2.15
CA VAL A 37 15.06 7.05 3.33
C VAL A 37 14.60 5.63 3.02
N THR A 38 14.62 4.80 4.05
CA THR A 38 13.97 3.48 4.03
C THR A 38 12.77 3.53 4.96
N LEU A 39 11.58 3.31 4.39
CA LEU A 39 10.34 3.17 5.15
C LEU A 39 10.13 1.70 5.50
N LEU A 40 9.75 1.45 6.74
CA LEU A 40 9.43 0.13 7.23
C LEU A 40 8.17 0.21 8.09
N GLY A 41 7.28 -0.76 7.91
CA GLY A 41 6.02 -0.81 8.63
C GLY A 41 5.42 -2.20 8.60
N CYS A 42 4.43 -2.40 9.45
CA CYS A 42 3.65 -3.62 9.58
C CYS A 42 2.31 -3.29 10.25
N ALA A 43 1.45 -4.30 10.41
CA ALA A 43 0.16 -4.19 11.11
C ALA A 43 -0.70 -3.01 10.61
N PRO A 44 -1.12 -3.02 9.33
CA PRO A 44 -1.93 -1.94 8.78
C PRO A 44 -3.25 -1.81 9.53
N ARG A 45 -3.73 -0.57 9.71
CA ARG A 45 -5.02 -0.30 10.36
C ARG A 45 -6.22 -0.75 9.52
N ALA A 46 -6.04 -0.76 8.20
CA ALA A 46 -7.01 -1.24 7.23
C ALA A 46 -6.27 -1.78 6.01
N GLN A 47 -6.85 -2.78 5.34
CA GLN A 47 -6.33 -3.37 4.12
C GLN A 47 -7.41 -3.43 3.05
N LEU A 48 -7.12 -2.85 1.88
CA LEU A 48 -7.91 -3.03 0.66
C LEU A 48 -7.28 -4.12 -0.20
N ARG A 49 -8.10 -5.06 -0.70
CA ARG A 49 -7.76 -6.00 -1.76
C ARG A 49 -8.72 -5.83 -2.92
N ILE A 50 -8.17 -5.67 -4.11
CA ILE A 50 -8.92 -5.65 -5.36
C ILE A 50 -8.48 -6.87 -6.16
N HIS A 51 -9.44 -7.74 -6.47
CA HIS A 51 -9.20 -9.00 -7.15
C HIS A 51 -9.28 -8.83 -8.67
N ALA A 52 -8.64 -9.77 -9.37
CA ALA A 52 -8.66 -9.89 -10.83
C ALA A 52 -10.01 -10.35 -11.41
N ASP A 53 -11.11 -10.37 -10.65
CA ASP A 53 -12.49 -10.50 -11.14
C ASP A 53 -13.35 -9.25 -10.87
N GLY A 54 -12.79 -8.22 -10.21
CA GLY A 54 -13.49 -6.98 -9.87
C GLY A 54 -14.04 -7.00 -8.45
N ARG A 55 -13.91 -8.11 -7.71
CA ARG A 55 -14.26 -8.17 -6.29
C ARG A 55 -13.34 -7.24 -5.50
N VAL A 56 -13.95 -6.43 -4.64
CA VAL A 56 -13.28 -5.57 -3.68
C VAL A 56 -13.49 -6.15 -2.29
N GLU A 57 -12.43 -6.20 -1.49
CA GLU A 57 -12.46 -6.63 -0.10
C GLU A 57 -11.74 -5.61 0.78
N ARG A 58 -12.34 -5.27 1.92
CA ARG A 58 -11.73 -4.45 2.97
C ARG A 58 -11.68 -5.25 4.26
N ASP A 59 -10.49 -5.42 4.81
CA ASP A 59 -10.27 -6.17 6.05
C ASP A 59 -10.90 -7.58 6.03
N GLY A 60 -10.83 -8.24 4.87
CA GLY A 60 -11.40 -9.57 4.63
C GLY A 60 -12.91 -9.61 4.39
N ARG A 61 -13.59 -8.46 4.37
CA ARG A 61 -15.03 -8.36 4.08
C ARG A 61 -15.25 -7.85 2.67
N ARG A 62 -16.17 -8.49 1.95
CA ARG A 62 -16.53 -8.07 0.60
C ARG A 62 -17.21 -6.69 0.65
N GLU A 63 -16.71 -5.78 -0.16
CA GLU A 63 -17.34 -4.49 -0.42
C GLU A 63 -17.93 -4.49 -1.84
N GLY A 64 -19.03 -3.77 -2.02
CA GLY A 64 -19.59 -3.50 -3.34
C GLY A 64 -18.99 -2.21 -3.91
N GLY A 65 -18.86 -2.14 -5.23
CA GLY A 65 -18.50 -0.92 -5.93
C GLY A 65 -17.43 -1.12 -7.00
N ASP A 66 -17.17 -0.04 -7.73
CA ASP A 66 -16.11 0.02 -8.73
C ASP A 66 -14.71 -0.05 -8.08
N PRO A 67 -13.78 -0.87 -8.61
CA PRO A 67 -12.42 -1.00 -8.11
C PRO A 67 -11.61 0.30 -8.02
N LEU A 68 -11.66 1.17 -9.03
CA LEU A 68 -10.90 2.42 -9.02
C LEU A 68 -11.46 3.38 -7.98
N ALA A 69 -12.78 3.50 -7.92
CA ALA A 69 -13.44 4.32 -6.91
C ALA A 69 -13.19 3.79 -5.48
N ALA A 70 -13.07 2.47 -5.29
CA ALA A 70 -12.72 1.88 -4.01
C ALA A 70 -11.29 2.22 -3.57
N LEU A 71 -10.32 2.15 -4.50
CA LEU A 71 -8.94 2.56 -4.24
C LEU A 71 -8.86 4.05 -3.88
N GLU A 72 -9.53 4.91 -4.64
CA GLU A 72 -9.57 6.35 -4.39
C GLU A 72 -10.11 6.66 -2.98
N ARG A 73 -11.27 6.08 -2.61
CA ARG A 73 -11.86 6.24 -1.28
C ARG A 73 -10.90 5.76 -0.17
N PHE A 74 -10.30 4.59 -0.35
CA PHE A 74 -9.40 4.02 0.64
C PHE A 74 -8.19 4.91 0.92
N VAL A 75 -7.59 5.50 -0.13
CA VAL A 75 -6.47 6.44 0.03
C VAL A 75 -6.93 7.74 0.68
N ALA A 76 -8.11 8.26 0.30
CA ALA A 76 -8.67 9.50 0.82
C ALA A 76 -9.07 9.46 2.30
N GLU A 77 -9.39 8.27 2.84
CA GLU A 77 -9.67 8.08 4.28
C GLU A 77 -8.42 8.28 5.17
N GLY A 78 -7.24 8.19 4.57
CA GLY A 78 -5.98 8.33 5.27
C GLY A 78 -5.67 9.77 5.71
N PRO A 79 -4.99 9.97 6.85
CA PRO A 79 -4.56 11.32 7.24
C PRO A 79 -3.51 11.85 6.26
N PRO A 80 -3.53 13.14 5.91
CA PRO A 80 -2.46 13.74 5.14
C PRO A 80 -1.16 13.70 5.95
N LEU A 81 -0.15 13.00 5.43
CA LEU A 81 1.20 12.94 6.01
C LEU A 81 2.19 13.59 5.05
N PRO A 82 3.24 14.25 5.57
CA PRO A 82 4.25 14.86 4.72
C PRO A 82 5.10 13.77 4.05
N PHE A 83 5.49 13.99 2.79
CA PHE A 83 6.48 13.14 2.12
C PHE A 83 7.75 13.00 3.00
N PRO A 84 8.35 11.79 3.08
CA PRO A 84 8.02 10.55 2.37
C PRO A 84 6.92 9.71 3.02
N TYR A 85 6.34 10.18 4.12
CA TYR A 85 5.27 9.47 4.81
C TYR A 85 3.94 9.60 4.04
N GLY A 86 3.34 8.46 3.72
CA GLY A 86 2.01 8.37 3.12
C GLY A 86 1.01 7.69 4.05
N SER A 87 -0.27 7.84 3.77
CA SER A 87 -1.35 7.20 4.53
C SER A 87 -1.62 5.75 4.14
N ALA A 88 -1.15 5.34 2.95
CA ALA A 88 -1.32 4.01 2.40
C ALA A 88 -0.02 3.55 1.72
N VAL A 89 0.22 2.24 1.76
CA VAL A 89 1.32 1.56 1.06
C VAL A 89 0.77 0.27 0.46
N GLY A 90 1.25 -0.07 -0.73
CA GLY A 90 0.80 -1.26 -1.43
C GLY A 90 1.42 -1.37 -2.82
N TYR A 91 0.89 -2.31 -3.59
CA TYR A 91 1.27 -2.53 -4.98
C TYR A 91 0.01 -2.66 -5.84
N LEU A 92 0.14 -2.32 -7.12
CA LEU A 92 -0.88 -2.58 -8.13
C LEU A 92 -0.34 -3.69 -9.03
N ALA A 93 -0.98 -4.85 -8.98
CA ALA A 93 -0.62 -5.96 -9.85
C ALA A 93 -0.89 -5.61 -11.32
N TYR A 94 -0.24 -6.29 -12.26
CA TYR A 94 -0.38 -6.04 -13.69
C TYR A 94 -1.84 -6.13 -14.16
N GLU A 95 -2.59 -7.07 -13.60
CA GLU A 95 -4.01 -7.31 -13.87
C GLU A 95 -4.90 -6.13 -13.48
N PHE A 96 -4.43 -5.22 -12.63
CA PHE A 96 -5.16 -4.00 -12.30
C PHE A 96 -5.38 -3.10 -13.53
N GLY A 97 -4.51 -3.18 -14.54
CA GLY A 97 -4.61 -2.40 -15.77
C GLY A 97 -5.91 -2.63 -16.54
N ARG A 98 -6.60 -3.77 -16.37
CA ARG A 98 -7.89 -4.02 -17.02
C ARG A 98 -9.02 -3.09 -16.57
N PHE A 99 -8.84 -2.38 -15.45
CA PHE A 99 -9.80 -1.40 -14.96
C PHE A 99 -9.50 0.02 -15.49
N THR A 100 -8.26 0.27 -15.91
CA THR A 100 -7.83 1.59 -16.41
C THR A 100 -7.82 1.67 -17.93
N GLU A 101 -7.68 0.52 -18.61
CA GLU A 101 -7.69 0.44 -20.05
C GLU A 101 -9.12 0.27 -20.59
N PRO A 102 -9.46 0.90 -21.73
CA PRO A 102 -10.66 0.53 -22.46
C PRO A 102 -10.58 -0.96 -22.78
N GLY A 103 -11.60 -1.73 -22.41
CA GLY A 103 -11.66 -3.15 -22.73
C GLY A 103 -11.34 -3.32 -24.21
N ARG A 104 -10.42 -4.24 -24.55
CA ARG A 104 -10.16 -4.61 -25.95
C ARG A 104 -11.49 -5.14 -26.51
N GLY A 105 -12.29 -4.23 -27.05
CA GLY A 105 -13.51 -4.55 -27.77
C GLY A 105 -13.07 -5.38 -28.96
N GLY A 106 -13.24 -6.70 -28.84
CA GLY A 106 -13.37 -7.53 -30.01
C GLY A 106 -14.60 -7.03 -30.75
N GLU A 107 -14.37 -6.36 -31.88
CA GLU A 107 -15.23 -6.57 -33.03
C GLU A 107 -15.26 -8.08 -33.27
N ALA A 108 -16.43 -8.68 -33.05
CA ALA A 108 -16.81 -10.01 -33.51
C ALA A 108 -18.26 -9.92 -33.99
#